data_AF-A0A937NTK3-F1
#
_entry.id   AF-A0A937NTK3-F1
#
_cell.length_a   1.000
_cell.length_b   1.000
_cell.length_c   1.000
_cell.angle_alpha   90.00
_cell.angle_beta   90.00
_cell.angle_gamma   90.00
#
_symmetry.space_group_name_H-M   'P 1'
#
loop_
_entity.id
_entity.type
_entity.pdbx_description
1 polymer ?
#
loop_
_entity_poly.entity_id
_entity_poly.type
_entity_poly.pdbx_seq_one_letter_code
_entity_poly.pdbx_strand_id
1 'polypeptide(L)'
;MTVQTDNWTPDTIPYICWDRQWSVAEIRRRLRSTTGVERHRLMAWLMRELKTPEVWFFLKPAEIQQEFEGVSRWLGPARPLWEYLFGMWHDLGKL
;
A
#
# COMPACT_ATOMS: atom_id res chain seq x y z
N MET A 1 16.65 2.13 6.93
CA MET A 1 15.45 3.00 6.79
C MET A 1 14.63 2.86 8.05
N THR A 2 14.39 3.96 8.78
CA THR A 2 13.50 3.93 9.94
C THR A 2 12.04 3.91 9.46
N VAL A 3 11.30 2.88 9.88
CA VAL A 3 9.86 2.71 9.63
C VAL A 3 9.13 3.56 10.67
N GLN A 4 8.21 4.44 10.25
CA GLN A 4 7.54 5.36 11.20
C GLN A 4 6.25 4.79 11.82
N THR A 5 5.87 3.56 11.49
CA THR A 5 4.59 2.96 11.88
C THR A 5 4.48 2.60 13.35
N ASP A 6 5.60 2.52 14.09
CA ASP A 6 5.62 2.05 15.48
C ASP A 6 4.79 2.93 16.42
N ASN A 7 4.60 4.21 16.07
CA ASN A 7 3.81 5.18 16.83
C ASN A 7 2.44 5.47 16.21
N TRP A 8 2.02 4.76 15.15
CA TRP A 8 0.76 5.04 14.46
C TRP A 8 -0.43 4.45 15.22
N THR A 9 -1.25 5.34 15.78
CA THR A 9 -2.55 5.05 16.38
C THR A 9 -3.68 5.19 15.34
N PRO A 10 -4.90 4.70 15.61
CA PRO A 10 -6.05 4.87 14.71
C PRO A 10 -6.31 6.33 14.30
N ASP A 11 -6.05 7.30 15.18
CA ASP A 11 -6.27 8.73 14.95
C ASP A 11 -5.07 9.44 14.32
N THR A 12 -3.94 8.74 14.19
CA THR A 12 -2.74 9.31 13.55
C THR A 12 -3.03 9.62 12.09
N ILE A 13 -2.67 10.82 11.64
CA ILE A 13 -2.70 11.21 10.23
C ILE A 13 -1.31 10.93 9.65
N PRO A 14 -1.15 9.94 8.76
CA PRO A 14 0.14 9.65 8.15
C PRO A 14 0.65 10.84 7.34
N TYR A 15 1.98 10.97 7.21
CA TYR A 15 2.60 12.10 6.50
C TYR A 15 2.15 12.25 5.04
N ILE A 16 1.75 11.14 4.40
CA ILE A 16 1.19 11.11 3.04
C ILE A 16 -0.19 11.77 2.92
N CYS A 17 -0.87 12.03 4.05
CA CYS A 17 -2.24 12.56 4.12
C CYS A 17 -2.29 14.06 4.46
N TRP A 18 -1.22 14.81 4.20
CA TRP A 18 -1.17 16.25 4.51
C TRP A 18 -2.26 17.06 3.79
N ASP A 19 -2.73 16.61 2.62
CA ASP A 19 -3.79 17.24 1.82
C ASP A 19 -5.20 16.84 2.28
N ARG A 20 -5.41 15.55 2.57
CA ARG A 20 -6.73 14.94 2.82
C ARG A 20 -7.10 14.82 4.28
N GLN A 21 -6.12 14.93 5.17
CA GLN A 21 -6.28 14.78 6.61
C GLN A 21 -6.93 13.44 7.02
N TRP A 22 -6.64 12.35 6.28
CA TRP A 22 -7.14 11.02 6.62
C TRP A 22 -6.31 10.39 7.73
N SER A 23 -6.98 9.89 8.77
CA SER A 23 -6.34 9.09 9.80
C SER A 23 -6.08 7.66 9.33
N VAL A 24 -5.24 6.93 10.06
CA VAL A 24 -5.01 5.49 9.86
C VAL A 24 -6.32 4.70 9.83
N ALA A 25 -7.25 5.01 10.76
CA ALA A 25 -8.56 4.36 10.82
C ALA A 25 -9.37 4.61 9.55
N GLU A 26 -9.34 5.84 9.04
CA GLU A 26 -10.05 6.24 7.83
C GLU A 26 -9.49 5.55 6.58
N ILE A 27 -8.17 5.48 6.44
CA ILE A 27 -7.52 4.75 5.33
C ILE A 27 -7.94 3.29 5.35
N ARG A 28 -7.87 2.64 6.53
CA ARG A 28 -8.29 1.24 6.71
C ARG A 28 -9.77 1.04 6.40
N ARG A 29 -10.63 1.99 6.79
CA ARG A 29 -12.07 1.95 6.48
C ARG A 29 -12.29 2.03 4.97
N ARG A 30 -11.63 2.95 4.28
CA ARG A 30 -11.72 3.12 2.82
C ARG A 30 -11.23 1.90 2.06
N LEU A 31 -10.12 1.30 2.49
CA LEU A 31 -9.63 0.04 1.91
C LEU A 31 -10.68 -1.07 1.99
N ARG A 32 -11.40 -1.18 3.12
CA ARG A 32 -12.47 -2.18 3.28
C ARG A 32 -13.76 -1.85 2.53
N SER A 33 -14.10 -0.58 2.38
CA SER A 33 -15.38 -0.16 1.79
C SER A 33 -15.34 0.02 0.28
N THR A 34 -14.16 0.20 -0.31
CA THR A 34 -13.99 0.37 -1.76
C THR A 34 -13.76 -0.98 -2.43
N THR A 35 -14.18 -1.11 -3.68
CA THR A 35 -13.96 -2.31 -4.51
C THR A 35 -13.52 -1.92 -5.92
N GLY A 36 -13.01 -2.90 -6.68
CA GLY A 36 -12.62 -2.70 -8.08
C GLY A 36 -11.61 -1.57 -8.27
N VAL A 37 -11.83 -0.73 -9.29
CA VAL A 37 -10.88 0.31 -9.71
C VAL A 37 -10.59 1.34 -8.62
N GLU A 38 -11.58 1.72 -7.81
CA GLU A 38 -11.38 2.69 -6.74
C GLU A 38 -10.43 2.16 -5.67
N ARG A 39 -10.61 0.89 -5.30
CA ARG A 39 -9.72 0.19 -4.38
C ARG A 39 -8.31 0.05 -4.95
N HIS A 40 -8.19 -0.34 -6.22
CA HIS A 40 -6.88 -0.44 -6.88
C HIS A 40 -6.12 0.90 -6.89
N ARG A 41 -6.83 2.01 -7.13
CA ARG A 41 -6.23 3.36 -7.05
C ARG A 41 -5.77 3.70 -5.65
N LEU A 42 -6.55 3.35 -4.63
CA LEU A 42 -6.19 3.59 -3.23
C LEU A 42 -4.95 2.77 -2.82
N MET A 43 -4.90 1.49 -3.21
CA MET A 43 -3.73 0.63 -2.99
C MET A 43 -2.49 1.18 -3.70
N ALA A 44 -2.61 1.55 -4.98
CA ALA A 44 -1.51 2.10 -5.76
C ALA A 44 -0.98 3.41 -5.17
N TRP A 45 -1.86 4.26 -4.66
CA TRP A 45 -1.46 5.49 -3.97
C TRP A 45 -0.64 5.18 -2.71
N LEU A 46 -1.08 4.25 -1.85
CA LEU A 46 -0.30 3.84 -0.68
C LEU A 46 1.08 3.29 -1.07
N MET A 47 1.12 2.43 -2.09
CA MET A 47 2.34 1.81 -2.60
C MET A 47 3.32 2.81 -3.25
N ARG A 48 2.85 3.97 -3.68
CA ARG A 48 3.68 5.02 -4.27
C ARG A 48 4.25 5.98 -3.22
N GLU A 49 3.44 6.32 -2.23
CA GLU A 49 3.77 7.41 -1.30
C GLU A 49 4.42 6.91 0.02
N LEU A 50 4.15 5.66 0.42
CA LEU A 50 4.75 5.06 1.60
C LEU A 50 6.07 4.36 1.29
N LYS A 51 6.94 4.27 2.30
CA LYS A 51 8.06 3.34 2.22
C LYS A 51 7.53 1.91 2.20
N THR A 52 8.22 1.02 1.49
CA THR A 52 7.81 -0.39 1.34
C THR A 52 7.44 -1.08 2.68
N PRO A 53 8.21 -0.95 3.79
CA PRO A 53 7.81 -1.56 5.05
C PRO A 53 6.52 -0.98 5.65
N GLU A 54 6.25 0.29 5.40
CA GLU A 54 5.08 1.00 5.92
C GLU A 54 3.80 0.62 5.14
N VAL A 55 3.93 0.19 3.88
CA VAL A 55 2.82 -0.37 3.10
C VAL A 55 2.21 -1.58 3.79
N TRP A 56 3.04 -2.42 4.43
CA TRP A 56 2.61 -3.62 5.15
C TRP A 56 1.73 -3.33 6.36
N PHE A 57 1.75 -2.09 6.85
CA PHE A 57 0.86 -1.66 7.92
C PHE A 57 -0.62 -1.53 7.48
N PHE A 58 -0.84 -1.35 6.18
CA PHE A 58 -2.17 -1.20 5.58
C PHE A 58 -2.59 -2.37 4.70
N LEU A 59 -1.65 -2.97 3.96
CA LEU A 59 -1.92 -3.97 2.94
C LEU A 59 -1.12 -5.25 3.22
N LYS A 60 -1.72 -6.40 2.94
CA LYS A 60 -0.99 -7.68 3.05
C LYS A 60 -0.27 -8.00 1.73
N PRO A 61 0.95 -8.56 1.76
CA PRO A 61 1.65 -9.02 0.54
C PRO A 61 0.77 -9.84 -0.42
N ALA A 62 0.06 -10.85 0.12
CA ALA A 62 -0.83 -11.71 -0.66
C ALA A 62 -2.03 -10.96 -1.28
N GLU A 63 -2.57 -9.96 -0.59
CA GLU A 63 -3.67 -9.12 -1.08
C GLU A 63 -3.20 -8.23 -2.24
N ILE A 64 -2.00 -7.65 -2.13
CA ILE A 64 -1.42 -6.88 -3.23
C ILE A 64 -1.13 -7.78 -4.43
N GLN A 65 -0.59 -8.99 -4.22
CA GLN A 65 -0.30 -9.92 -5.31
C GLN A 65 -1.58 -10.34 -6.06
N GLN A 66 -2.66 -10.65 -5.34
CA GLN A 66 -3.96 -11.01 -5.92
C GLN A 66 -4.56 -9.87 -6.76
N GLU A 67 -4.40 -8.62 -6.34
CA GLU A 67 -4.93 -7.45 -7.04
C GLU A 67 -3.90 -6.77 -7.96
N PHE A 68 -2.69 -7.33 -8.10
CA PHE A 68 -1.54 -6.62 -8.69
C PHE A 68 -1.77 -6.23 -10.14
N GLU A 69 -2.44 -7.07 -10.93
CA GLU A 69 -2.77 -6.73 -12.33
C GLU A 69 -3.60 -5.44 -12.41
N GLY A 70 -4.58 -5.28 -11.51
CA GLY A 70 -5.42 -4.10 -11.43
C GLY A 70 -4.70 -2.87 -10.85
N VAL A 71 -3.87 -3.08 -9.83
CA VAL A 71 -3.11 -2.03 -9.13
C VAL A 71 -1.95 -1.49 -9.98
N SER A 72 -1.23 -2.36 -10.69
CA SER A 72 -0.01 -2.04 -11.44
C SER A 72 -0.21 -0.93 -12.48
N ARG A 73 -1.41 -0.85 -13.05
CA ARG A 73 -1.83 0.18 -14.03
C ARG A 73 -1.80 1.60 -13.45
N TRP A 74 -1.87 1.72 -12.12
CA TRP A 74 -1.90 3.00 -11.39
C TRP A 74 -0.58 3.32 -10.65
N LEU A 75 0.40 2.42 -10.68
CA LEU A 75 1.67 2.60 -9.97
C LEU A 75 2.64 3.56 -10.68
N GLY A 76 2.50 3.73 -12.00
CA GLY A 76 3.39 4.60 -12.78
C GLY A 76 4.86 4.25 -12.57
N PRO A 77 5.74 5.22 -12.23
CA PRO A 77 7.17 4.98 -12.01
C PRO A 77 7.50 4.03 -10.85
N ALA A 78 6.59 3.83 -9.88
CA ALA A 78 6.82 2.89 -8.79
C ALA A 78 6.67 1.43 -9.23
N ARG A 79 6.07 1.16 -10.40
CA ARG A 79 5.77 -0.19 -10.88
C ARG A 79 6.99 -1.13 -10.93
N PRO A 80 8.15 -0.75 -11.50
CA PRO A 80 9.28 -1.67 -11.62
C PRO A 80 9.85 -2.12 -10.27
N LEU A 81 9.82 -1.25 -9.26
CA LEU A 81 10.22 -1.61 -7.89
C LEU A 81 9.34 -2.74 -7.34
N TRP A 82 8.02 -2.61 -7.49
CA TRP A 82 7.08 -3.60 -6.98
C TRP A 82 7.15 -4.91 -7.76
N GLU A 83 7.28 -4.86 -9.08
CA GLU A 83 7.51 -6.04 -9.91
C GLU A 83 8.80 -6.78 -9.48
N TYR A 84 9.89 -6.04 -9.25
CA TYR A 84 11.13 -6.60 -8.74
C TYR A 84 10.95 -7.28 -7.38
N LEU A 85 10.32 -6.60 -6.41
CA LEU A 85 10.08 -7.15 -5.07
C LEU A 85 9.25 -8.43 -5.11
N PHE A 86 8.18 -8.47 -5.91
CA PHE A 86 7.36 -9.66 -6.05
C PHE A 86 8.09 -10.82 -6.74
N GLY A 87 8.88 -10.54 -7.78
CA GLY A 87 9.74 -11.54 -8.41
C GLY A 87 10.73 -12.15 -7.40
N MET A 88 11.39 -11.29 -6.63
CA MET A 88 12.35 -11.73 -5.61
C MET A 88 11.69 -12.57 -4.51
N TRP A 89 10.45 -12.27 -4.13
CA TRP A 89 9.71 -13.05 -3.13
C TRP A 89 9.24 -14.41 -3.65
N HIS A 90 8.87 -14.49 -4.93
CA HIS A 90 8.56 -15.74 -5.57
C HIS A 90 9.78 -16.66 -5.63
N ASP A 91 10.94 -16.13 -6.01
CA ASP A 91 12.21 -16.88 -6.06
C ASP A 91 12.63 -17.44 -4.69
N LEU A 92 12.23 -16.75 -3.60
CA LEU A 92 12.48 -17.17 -2.21
C LEU A 92 11.42 -18.13 -1.65
N GLY A 93 10.39 -18.49 -2.43
CA GLY A 93 9.29 -19.35 -2.00
C GLY A 93 8.43 -18.75 -0.88
N LYS A 94 8.35 -17.41 -0.81
CA LYS A 94 7.59 -16.67 0.22
C LYS A 94 6.19 -16.25 -0.24
N LEU A 95 5.90 -16.45 -1.53
CA LEU A 95 4.62 -16.26 -2.21
C LEU A 95 4.46 -17.36 -3.26
#